data_AF-A0AA41NGM3-F1
#
_entry.id   AF-A0AA41NGM3-F1
#
_cell.length_a   1.000
_cell.length_b   1.000
_cell.length_c   1.000
_cell.angle_alpha   90.00
_cell.angle_beta   90.00
_cell.angle_gamma   90.00
#
_symmetry.space_group_name_H-M   'P 1'
#
loop_
_entity.id
_entity.type
_entity.pdbx_description
1 polymer ?
#
loop_
_entity_poly.entity_id
_entity_poly.type
_entity_poly.pdbx_seq_one_letter_code
_entity_poly.pdbx_strand_id
1 'polypeptide(L)'
;HLVRVNDNQEDGSVLLICDLKDKYIGWFKDSPNTALQNTSKNTWNIGSSAKDPRGMYWCQGAKDTSRPLQVYYRMCQNCIELNAATISGLVFAEIISIFFLAVGVYFIAGQDGVRQSRGKRAEGMAQW
;
A
#
# COMPACT_ATOMS: atom_id res chain seq x y z
N HIS A 1 -14.99 27.14 -3.01
CA HIS A 1 -14.26 26.14 -2.20
C HIS A 1 -13.34 26.91 -1.28
N LEU A 2 -13.43 26.71 0.04
CA LEU A 2 -12.63 27.46 1.04
C LEU A 2 -11.87 26.52 2.00
N VAL A 3 -11.91 25.21 1.74
CA VAL A 3 -11.14 24.19 2.48
C VAL A 3 -10.31 23.42 1.46
N ARG A 4 -9.02 23.25 1.76
CA ARG A 4 -8.05 22.49 0.97
C ARG A 4 -7.41 21.40 1.83
N VAL A 5 -6.90 20.36 1.18
CA VAL A 5 -6.18 19.25 1.81
C VAL A 5 -4.70 19.35 1.46
N ASN A 6 -3.83 19.16 2.44
CA ASN A 6 -2.39 19.06 2.28
C ASN A 6 -1.89 17.74 2.91
N ASP A 7 -1.44 16.83 2.06
CA ASP A 7 -0.94 15.50 2.41
C ASP A 7 0.55 15.31 2.11
N ASN A 8 1.25 16.36 1.65
CA ASN A 8 2.67 16.33 1.31
C ASN A 8 3.60 16.41 2.54
N GLN A 9 3.14 16.03 3.73
CA GLN A 9 3.98 16.04 4.93
C GLN A 9 4.84 14.78 5.00
N GLU A 10 6.12 14.94 5.34
CA GLU A 10 7.07 13.83 5.53
C GLU A 10 6.62 12.85 6.62
N ASP A 11 5.88 13.32 7.64
CA ASP A 11 5.29 12.50 8.71
C ASP A 11 4.04 11.70 8.26
N GLY A 12 3.61 11.85 6.99
CA GLY A 12 2.44 11.18 6.44
C GLY A 12 1.11 11.64 7.05
N SER A 13 1.11 12.76 7.80
CA SER A 13 -0.09 13.36 8.38
C SER A 13 -0.79 14.29 7.40
N VAL A 14 -2.13 14.30 7.45
CA VAL A 14 -2.98 15.10 6.58
C VAL A 14 -3.42 16.36 7.31
N LEU A 15 -3.23 17.50 6.65
CA LEU A 15 -3.66 18.80 7.13
C LEU A 15 -4.81 19.34 6.27
N LEU A 16 -5.84 19.86 6.92
CA LEU A 16 -6.84 20.70 6.29
C LEU A 16 -6.42 22.16 6.42
N ILE A 17 -6.62 22.93 5.36
CA ILE A 17 -6.32 24.37 5.30
C ILE A 17 -7.61 25.10 4.98
N CYS A 18 -7.98 26.07 5.81
CA CYS A 18 -9.10 26.96 5.61
C CYS A 18 -8.63 28.29 5.00
N ASP A 19 -9.29 28.74 3.93
CA ASP A 19 -8.96 29.98 3.22
C ASP A 19 -9.68 31.21 3.78
N LEU A 20 -10.43 31.05 4.87
CA LEU A 20 -11.07 32.18 5.56
C LEU A 20 -10.00 33.07 6.23
N LYS A 21 -10.20 34.38 6.16
CA LYS A 21 -9.28 35.39 6.74
C LYS A 21 -9.61 35.76 8.20
N ASP A 22 -10.45 34.97 8.85
CA ASP A 22 -10.85 35.19 10.23
C ASP A 22 -9.74 34.85 11.23
N LYS A 23 -9.70 35.60 12.34
CA LYS A 23 -8.72 35.39 13.42
C LYS A 23 -8.93 34.10 14.20
N TYR A 24 -10.18 33.62 14.25
CA TYR A 24 -10.57 32.38 14.91
C TYR A 24 -11.35 31.54 13.93
N ILE A 25 -10.91 30.30 13.75
CA ILE A 25 -11.54 29.35 12.85
C ILE A 25 -12.03 28.16 13.68
N GLY A 26 -13.33 27.92 13.61
CA GLY A 26 -13.96 26.72 14.16
C GLY A 26 -13.99 25.60 13.15
N TRP A 27 -13.49 24.43 13.54
CA TRP A 27 -13.49 23.22 12.72
C TRP A 27 -14.59 22.26 13.14
N PHE A 28 -15.26 21.67 12.16
CA PHE A 28 -16.38 20.76 12.36
C PHE A 28 -16.20 19.50 11.53
N LYS A 29 -16.77 18.40 12.03
CA LYS A 29 -16.74 17.09 11.37
C LYS A 29 -18.12 16.45 11.39
N ASP A 30 -18.57 15.96 10.23
CA ASP A 30 -19.79 15.18 9.97
C ASP A 30 -21.12 15.88 10.32
N SER A 31 -21.23 16.54 11.47
CA SER A 31 -22.40 17.31 11.92
C SER A 31 -22.03 18.74 12.37
N PRO A 32 -22.89 19.75 12.11
CA PRO A 32 -22.73 21.13 12.61
C PRO A 32 -22.56 21.24 14.12
N ASN A 33 -23.06 20.27 14.87
CA ASN A 33 -23.02 20.28 16.33
C ASN A 33 -21.74 19.65 16.89
N THR A 34 -20.93 19.00 16.05
CA THR A 34 -19.69 18.33 16.45
C THR A 34 -18.50 19.25 16.15
N ALA A 35 -18.34 20.25 17.01
CA ALA A 35 -17.18 21.13 16.99
C ALA A 35 -15.93 20.33 17.41
N LEU A 36 -14.94 20.31 16.54
CA LEU A 36 -13.69 19.59 16.75
C LEU A 36 -12.74 20.45 17.58
N GLN A 37 -12.52 21.70 17.14
CA GLN A 37 -11.76 22.71 17.90
C GLN A 37 -11.95 24.11 17.32
N ASN A 38 -11.80 25.12 18.17
CA ASN A 38 -11.56 26.51 17.75
C ASN A 38 -10.07 26.82 17.86
N THR A 39 -9.47 27.26 16.76
CA THR A 39 -8.03 27.58 16.71
C THR A 39 -7.80 28.94 16.05
N SER A 40 -6.71 29.61 16.42
CA SER A 40 -6.24 30.80 15.71
C SER A 40 -5.49 30.46 14.42
N LYS A 41 -5.14 29.16 14.23
CA LYS A 41 -4.49 28.68 13.02
C LYS A 41 -5.56 28.29 12.01
N ASN A 42 -5.30 28.61 10.74
CA ASN A 42 -6.15 28.19 9.64
C ASN A 42 -5.90 26.75 9.19
N THR A 43 -5.12 25.99 9.94
CA THR A 43 -4.78 24.60 9.64
C THR A 43 -5.26 23.66 10.73
N TRP A 44 -5.73 22.49 10.32
CA TRP A 44 -6.20 21.44 11.22
C TRP A 44 -5.63 20.08 10.83
N ASN A 45 -5.01 19.39 11.77
CA ASN A 45 -4.44 18.06 11.53
C ASN A 45 -5.50 16.98 11.79
N ILE A 46 -5.86 16.22 10.76
CA ILE A 46 -6.83 15.12 10.87
C ILE A 46 -6.17 13.76 11.18
N GLY A 47 -4.84 13.76 11.38
CA GLY A 47 -4.04 12.60 11.73
C GLY A 47 -3.27 12.01 10.55
N SER A 48 -2.66 10.85 10.79
CA SER A 48 -1.95 10.10 9.76
C SER A 48 -2.91 9.63 8.67
N SER A 49 -2.52 9.84 7.42
CA SER A 49 -3.21 9.34 6.24
C SER A 49 -3.42 7.82 6.28
N ALA A 50 -2.49 7.08 6.89
CA ALA A 50 -2.54 5.62 7.06
C ALA A 50 -3.71 5.12 7.92
N LYS A 51 -4.36 6.02 8.70
CA LYS A 51 -5.56 5.68 9.49
C LYS A 51 -6.86 5.84 8.71
N ASP A 52 -6.78 6.08 7.40
CA ASP A 52 -7.94 6.32 6.52
C ASP A 52 -8.90 7.37 7.09
N PRO A 53 -8.44 8.62 7.30
CA PRO A 53 -9.32 9.68 7.76
C PRO A 53 -10.43 9.92 6.74
N ARG A 54 -11.69 9.71 7.19
CA ARG A 54 -12.91 9.89 6.39
C ARG A 54 -13.88 10.78 7.12
N GLY A 55 -14.67 11.53 6.34
CA GLY A 55 -15.77 12.33 6.86
C GLY A 55 -15.97 13.62 6.07
N MET A 56 -16.99 14.36 6.47
CA MET A 56 -17.27 15.69 5.94
C MET A 56 -16.64 16.72 6.87
N TYR A 57 -15.82 17.63 6.33
CA TYR A 57 -15.14 18.66 7.10
C TYR A 57 -15.50 20.06 6.59
N TRP A 58 -15.66 21.01 7.49
CA TRP A 58 -15.75 22.43 7.14
C TRP A 58 -15.18 23.29 8.26
N CYS A 59 -14.78 24.49 7.86
CA CYS A 59 -14.41 25.56 8.77
C CYS A 59 -15.47 26.66 8.79
N GLN A 60 -15.61 27.31 9.95
CA GLN A 60 -16.47 28.47 10.18
C GLN A 60 -15.65 29.61 10.78
N GLY A 61 -15.76 30.79 10.18
CA GLY A 61 -15.23 32.05 10.70
C GLY A 61 -16.29 32.83 11.48
N ALA A 62 -16.02 34.10 11.78
CA ALA A 62 -16.95 34.92 12.55
C ALA A 62 -18.20 35.31 11.75
N LYS A 63 -18.08 35.42 10.43
CA LYS A 63 -19.18 35.82 9.52
C LYS A 63 -19.45 34.81 8.41
N ASP A 64 -18.41 34.11 7.96
CA ASP A 64 -18.49 33.23 6.80
C ASP A 64 -18.31 31.76 7.20
N THR A 65 -19.06 30.88 6.56
CA THR A 65 -18.92 29.43 6.70
C THR A 65 -18.45 28.84 5.37
N SER A 66 -17.44 27.99 5.43
CA SER A 66 -16.96 27.27 4.23
C SER A 66 -17.96 26.20 3.78
N ARG A 67 -17.89 25.83 2.49
CA ARG A 67 -18.63 24.68 1.99
C ARG A 67 -18.01 23.38 2.53
N PRO A 68 -18.84 22.37 2.86
CA PRO A 68 -18.34 21.09 3.34
C PRO A 68 -17.47 20.39 2.29
N LEU A 69 -16.35 19.85 2.75
CA LEU A 69 -15.39 19.07 1.97
C LEU A 69 -15.48 17.62 2.39
N GLN A 70 -15.82 16.73 1.45
CA GLN A 70 -15.78 15.30 1.68
C GLN A 70 -14.33 14.82 1.56
N VAL A 71 -13.77 14.36 2.69
CA VAL A 71 -12.45 13.75 2.72
C VAL A 71 -12.65 12.24 2.67
N TYR A 72 -12.03 11.61 1.68
CA TYR A 72 -12.04 10.17 1.50
C TYR A 72 -10.62 9.68 1.23
N TYR A 73 -9.91 9.31 2.30
CA TYR A 73 -8.65 8.59 2.17
C TYR A 73 -8.89 7.08 2.10
N ARG A 74 -8.17 6.45 1.16
CA ARG A 74 -8.00 5.00 1.08
C ARG A 74 -6.51 4.75 0.92
N MET A 75 -5.84 4.55 2.05
CA MET A 75 -4.46 4.12 2.04
C MET A 75 -4.37 2.64 1.68
N CYS A 76 -3.56 2.36 0.67
CA CYS A 76 -3.16 1.00 0.37
C CYS A 76 -2.12 0.54 1.38
N GLN A 77 -2.49 -0.26 2.38
CA GLN A 77 -1.50 -0.90 3.25
C GLN A 77 -0.66 -2.00 2.56
N ASN A 78 -0.89 -2.27 1.27
CA ASN A 78 -0.20 -3.34 0.54
C ASN A 78 -0.09 -3.07 -0.98
N CYS A 79 -0.15 -1.81 -1.41
CA CYS A 79 0.08 -1.52 -2.82
C CYS A 79 1.58 -1.61 -3.08
N ILE A 80 2.02 -2.75 -3.62
CA ILE A 80 3.31 -2.84 -4.29
C ILE A 80 3.23 -1.83 -5.43
N GLU A 81 4.02 -0.77 -5.35
CA GLU A 81 4.31 0.03 -6.53
C GLU A 81 4.97 -0.91 -7.54
N LEU A 82 4.16 -1.40 -8.46
CA LEU A 82 4.57 -2.28 -9.55
C LEU A 82 5.37 -1.46 -10.55
N ASN A 83 6.59 -1.10 -10.16
CA ASN A 83 7.56 -0.53 -11.06
C ASN A 83 8.00 -1.61 -12.05
N ALA A 84 8.30 -1.19 -13.28
CA ALA A 84 8.82 -2.06 -14.33
C ALA A 84 10.05 -2.85 -13.84
N ALA A 85 10.87 -2.25 -12.97
CA ALA A 85 11.99 -2.91 -12.32
C ALA A 85 11.57 -4.13 -11.45
N THR A 86 10.55 -3.99 -10.60
CA THR A 86 10.05 -5.07 -9.73
C THR A 86 9.47 -6.22 -10.56
N ILE A 87 8.68 -5.89 -11.60
CA ILE A 87 8.11 -6.88 -12.52
C ILE A 87 9.23 -7.61 -13.25
N SER A 88 10.21 -6.88 -13.78
CA SER A 88 11.36 -7.47 -14.48
C SER A 88 12.20 -8.36 -13.58
N GLY A 89 12.39 -7.98 -12.31
CA GLY A 89 13.14 -8.75 -11.32
C GLY A 89 12.47 -10.09 -11.01
N LEU A 90 11.14 -10.09 -10.86
CA LEU A 90 10.37 -11.31 -10.65
C LEU A 90 10.48 -12.26 -11.84
N VAL A 91 10.28 -11.75 -13.07
CA VAL A 91 10.42 -12.57 -14.28
C VAL A 91 11.84 -13.14 -14.42
N PHE A 92 12.87 -12.34 -14.13
CA PHE A 92 14.25 -12.79 -14.24
C PHE A 92 14.61 -13.86 -13.21
N ALA A 93 14.14 -13.71 -11.97
CA ALA A 93 14.32 -14.70 -10.92
C ALA A 93 13.63 -16.04 -11.25
N GLU A 94 12.43 -15.99 -11.82
CA GLU A 94 11.69 -17.19 -12.26
C GLU A 94 12.45 -17.95 -13.37
N ILE A 95 12.99 -17.24 -14.37
CA ILE A 95 13.77 -17.87 -15.45
C ILE A 95 15.00 -18.59 -14.87
N ILE A 96 15.72 -17.93 -13.95
CA ILE A 96 16.90 -18.53 -13.31
C ILE A 96 16.52 -19.76 -12.49
N SER A 97 15.43 -19.68 -11.72
CA SER A 97 14.91 -20.79 -10.91
C SER A 97 14.60 -22.01 -11.77
N ILE A 98 13.84 -21.82 -12.85
CA ILE A 98 13.48 -22.88 -13.80
C ILE A 98 14.74 -23.50 -14.42
N PHE A 99 15.72 -22.68 -14.79
CA PHE A 99 16.97 -23.18 -15.36
C PHE A 99 17.72 -24.09 -14.39
N PHE A 100 17.88 -23.68 -13.13
CA PHE A 100 18.54 -24.50 -12.12
C PHE A 100 17.79 -25.80 -11.85
N LEU A 101 16.45 -25.77 -11.79
CA LEU A 101 15.64 -26.97 -11.63
C LEU A 101 15.80 -27.92 -12.83
N ALA A 102 15.79 -27.39 -14.05
CA ALA A 102 15.97 -28.18 -15.27
C ALA A 102 17.34 -28.87 -15.31
N VAL A 103 18.40 -28.13 -15.00
CA VAL A 103 19.77 -28.66 -14.93
C VAL A 103 19.89 -29.71 -13.81
N GLY A 104 19.31 -29.46 -12.64
CA GLY A 104 19.29 -30.41 -11.53
C GLY A 104 18.63 -31.73 -11.91
N VAL A 105 17.44 -31.68 -12.50
CA VAL A 105 16.72 -32.88 -12.98
C VAL A 105 17.51 -33.59 -14.07
N TYR A 106 18.11 -32.85 -15.00
CA TYR A 106 18.94 -33.42 -16.06
C TYR A 106 20.12 -34.22 -15.50
N PHE A 107 20.81 -33.70 -14.47
CA PHE A 107 21.92 -34.44 -13.84
C PHE A 107 21.46 -35.68 -13.06
N ILE A 108 20.32 -35.60 -12.37
CA ILE A 108 19.76 -36.75 -11.64
C ILE A 108 19.39 -37.86 -12.64
N ALA A 109 18.61 -37.55 -13.68
CA ALA A 109 18.21 -38.52 -14.69
C ALA A 109 19.40 -39.03 -15.54
N GLY A 110 20.41 -38.19 -15.78
CA GLY A 110 21.62 -38.57 -16.50
C GLY A 110 22.53 -39.54 -15.74
N GLN A 111 22.53 -39.50 -14.40
CA GLN A 111 23.29 -40.45 -13.58
C GLN A 111 22.64 -41.85 -13.54
N ASP A 112 21.34 -41.95 -13.77
CA ASP A 112 20.64 -43.25 -13.85
C ASP A 112 21.06 -44.05 -15.10
N GLY A 113 21.53 -43.39 -16.16
CA GLY A 113 22.06 -44.05 -17.37
C GLY A 113 23.50 -44.59 -17.24
N VAL A 114 24.32 -44.05 -16.34
CA VAL A 114 25.75 -44.42 -16.20
C VAL A 114 25.96 -45.54 -15.16
N ARG A 115 25.00 -45.77 -14.25
CA ARG A 115 25.10 -46.80 -13.20
C ARG A 115 24.65 -48.21 -13.62
N GLN A 116 24.30 -48.46 -14.88
CA GLN A 116 23.85 -49.79 -15.30
C GLN A 116 24.96 -50.78 -15.70
N SER A 117 26.25 -50.44 -15.57
CA SER A 117 27.34 -51.35 -15.97
C SER A 117 28.03 -52.13 -14.83
N ARG A 118 27.55 -52.09 -13.57
CA ARG A 118 28.14 -52.91 -12.50
C ARG A 118 27.09 -53.65 -11.66
N GLY A 119 26.64 -54.76 -12.24
CA GLY A 119 26.27 -56.01 -11.57
C GLY A 119 24.86 -56.07 -10.97
N LYS A 120 24.00 -56.94 -11.52
CA LYS A 120 23.68 -58.27 -10.95
C LYS A 120 23.06 -59.17 -12.03
N ARG A 121 23.63 -60.35 -12.24
CA ARG A 121 22.88 -61.52 -12.72
C ARG A 121 22.38 -62.24 -11.45
N ALA A 122 21.07 -62.21 -11.23
CA ALA A 122 20.28 -63.29 -10.63
C ALA A 122 18.80 -62.86 -10.70
N GLU A 123 17.99 -63.78 -11.24
CA GLU A 123 16.55 -63.72 -11.41
C GLU A 123 15.77 -63.46 -10.11
N GLY A 124 14.54 -62.96 -10.25
CA GLY A 124 13.57 -62.93 -9.17
C GLY A 124 12.36 -62.05 -9.46
N MET A 125 11.38 -62.62 -10.15
CA MET A 125 10.02 -62.11 -10.32
C MET A 125 9.39 -61.65 -8.98
N ALA A 126 8.67 -60.53 -9.00
CA ALA A 126 7.31 -60.45 -8.46
C ALA A 126 6.70 -59.09 -8.82
N GLN A 127 5.62 -59.16 -9.60
CA GLN A 127 4.56 -58.14 -9.65
C GLN A 127 3.98 -57.94 -8.24
N TRP A 128 3.61 -56.70 -7.89
CA TRP A 128 2.26 -56.29 -7.48
C TRP A 128 2.18 -54.76 -7.60
#